data_AF-B8I5X9-F1
#
_entry.id   AF-B8I5X9-F1
#
_cell.length_a   1.000
_cell.length_b   1.000
_cell.length_c   1.000
_cell.angle_alpha   90.00
_cell.angle_beta   90.00
_cell.angle_gamma   90.00
#
_symmetry.space_group_name_H-M   'P 1'
#
loop_
_entity.id
_entity.type
_entity.pdbx_description
1 polymer ?
#
loop_
_entity_poly.entity_id
_entity_poly.type
_entity_poly.pdbx_seq_one_letter_code
_entity_poly.pdbx_strand_id
1 'polypeptide(L)'
;MPYFGKSNKLANILICCSVILFVIAAVVFVRGSVLDQVFEFSNGNYISSGIYFTIFMLLALFTFIIGIALKCVVKDAKYEFTNIKSEQRGES
;
A
#
# COMPACT_ATOMS: atom_id res chain seq x y z
N MET A 1 25.04 -1.11 -0.32
CA MET A 1 24.65 -1.18 -1.75
C MET A 1 23.50 -0.21 -2.00
N PRO A 2 23.66 0.74 -2.93
CA PRO A 2 22.69 1.82 -3.15
C PRO A 2 21.33 1.32 -3.68
N TYR A 3 21.27 0.14 -4.32
CA TYR A 3 20.05 -0.42 -4.91
C TYR A 3 19.00 -0.79 -3.86
N PHE A 4 19.36 -1.56 -2.82
CA PHE A 4 18.43 -1.91 -1.73
C PHE A 4 17.94 -0.69 -0.95
N GLY A 5 18.76 0.35 -0.83
CA GLY A 5 18.38 1.61 -0.21
C GLY A 5 17.30 2.34 -1.02
N LYS A 6 17.41 2.36 -2.35
CA LYS A 6 16.40 2.94 -3.24
C LYS A 6 15.09 2.16 -3.21
N SER A 7 15.14 0.83 -3.25
CA SER A 7 13.93 -0.01 -3.20
C SER A 7 13.20 0.09 -1.88
N ASN A 8 13.91 0.19 -0.74
CA ASN A 8 13.29 0.39 0.56
C ASN A 8 12.64 1.79 0.69
N LYS A 9 13.27 2.82 0.12
CA LYS A 9 12.65 4.16 0.03
C LYS A 9 11.37 4.13 -0.81
N LEU A 10 11.39 3.44 -1.95
CA LEU A 10 10.20 3.27 -2.79
C LEU A 10 9.08 2.53 -2.06
N ALA A 11 9.40 1.46 -1.35
CA ALA A 11 8.43 0.72 -0.53
C ALA A 11 7.79 1.61 0.55
N ASN A 12 8.59 2.44 1.24
CA ASN A 12 8.08 3.40 2.21
C ASN A 12 7.19 4.48 1.57
N ILE A 13 7.54 4.97 0.37
CA ILE A 13 6.71 5.93 -0.37
C ILE A 13 5.37 5.28 -0.75
N LEU A 14 5.37 4.04 -1.22
CA LEU A 14 4.15 3.29 -1.55
C LEU A 14 3.24 3.09 -0.34
N ILE A 15 3.81 2.72 0.81
CA ILE A 15 3.06 2.61 2.08
C ILE A 15 2.52 3.97 2.53
N CYS A 16 3.30 5.04 2.38
CA CYS A 16 2.84 6.38 2.73
C CYS A 16 1.68 6.83 1.81
N CYS A 17 1.81 6.55 0.51
CA CYS A 17 0.75 6.82 -0.48
C CYS A 17 -0.53 6.03 -0.16
N SER A 18 -0.42 4.76 0.23
CA SER A 18 -1.57 3.95 0.61
C SER A 18 -2.30 4.53 1.83
N VAL A 19 -1.57 5.04 2.82
CA VAL A 19 -2.16 5.70 4.00
C VAL A 19 -2.93 6.95 3.59
N ILE A 20 -2.37 7.77 2.68
CA ILE A 20 -3.05 8.97 2.17
C ILE A 20 -4.34 8.59 1.44
N LEU A 21 -4.28 7.58 0.56
CA LEU A 21 -5.46 7.08 -0.16
C LEU A 21 -6.53 6.54 0.81
N PHE A 22 -6.11 5.88 1.89
CA PHE A 22 -7.01 5.39 2.93
C PHE A 22 -7.70 6.53 3.68
N VAL A 23 -6.95 7.60 4.01
CA VAL A 23 -7.54 8.81 4.63
C VAL A 23 -8.55 9.47 3.69
N ILE A 24 -8.24 9.58 2.40
CA ILE A 24 -9.17 10.10 1.39
C ILE A 24 -10.44 9.23 1.33
N ALA A 25 -10.28 7.91 1.29
CA ALA A 25 -11.42 6.99 1.30
C ALA A 25 -12.28 7.16 2.57
N ALA A 26 -11.67 7.30 3.74
CA ALA A 26 -12.39 7.53 5.00
C ALA A 26 -13.16 8.85 5.00
N VAL A 27 -12.57 9.93 4.46
CA VAL A 27 -13.25 11.22 4.32
C VAL A 27 -14.45 11.12 3.36
N VAL A 28 -14.29 10.45 2.22
CA VAL A 28 -15.38 10.20 1.26
C VAL A 28 -16.48 9.35 1.89
N PHE A 29 -16.13 8.35 2.69
CA PHE A 29 -17.09 7.51 3.40
C PHE A 29 -17.96 8.29 4.38
N VAL A 30 -17.33 9.11 5.23
CA VAL A 30 -18.03 9.89 6.28
C VAL A 30 -18.80 11.06 5.69
N ARG A 31 -18.22 11.82 4.74
CA ARG A 31 -18.89 13.00 4.16
C ARG A 31 -19.82 12.69 3.00
N GLY A 32 -19.62 11.56 2.32
CA GLY A 32 -20.44 11.16 1.19
C GLY A 32 -21.72 10.44 1.57
N SER A 33 -22.01 10.28 2.88
CA SER A 33 -23.16 9.52 3.40
C SER A 33 -23.30 8.13 2.75
N VAL A 34 -22.16 7.50 2.45
CA VAL A 34 -22.10 6.26 1.67
C VAL A 34 -22.82 5.12 2.40
N LEU A 35 -22.73 5.08 3.73
CA LEU A 35 -23.45 4.13 4.59
C LEU A 35 -24.95 4.20 4.37
N ASP A 36 -25.57 5.34 4.69
CA ASP A 36 -27.02 5.50 4.64
C ASP A 36 -27.54 5.38 3.20
N GLN A 37 -26.78 5.79 2.19
CA GLN A 37 -27.35 5.97 0.85
C GLN A 37 -27.09 4.81 -0.11
N VAL A 38 -25.97 4.11 0.03
CA VAL A 38 -25.69 2.90 -0.77
C VAL A 38 -26.36 1.68 -0.15
N PHE A 39 -26.40 1.59 1.18
CA PHE A 39 -26.98 0.43 1.87
C PHE A 39 -28.47 0.60 2.23
N GLU A 40 -28.97 1.81 2.48
CA GLU A 40 -30.35 2.01 2.96
C GLU A 40 -31.32 2.56 1.88
N PHE A 41 -30.92 3.58 1.09
CA PHE A 41 -31.87 4.30 0.22
C PHE A 41 -31.66 4.19 -1.31
N SER A 42 -30.65 3.45 -1.78
CA SER A 42 -30.34 3.17 -3.21
C SER A 42 -30.71 4.32 -4.17
N ASN A 43 -30.15 5.50 -3.94
CA ASN A 43 -30.46 6.70 -4.72
C ASN A 43 -29.35 6.96 -5.76
N GLY A 44 -29.72 6.95 -7.05
CA GLY A 44 -28.78 6.91 -8.18
C GLY A 44 -27.76 8.05 -8.25
N ASN A 45 -28.07 9.21 -7.67
CA ASN A 45 -27.17 10.37 -7.67
C ASN A 45 -25.95 10.19 -6.76
N TYR A 46 -26.05 9.31 -5.75
CA TYR A 46 -25.03 9.10 -4.72
C TYR A 46 -24.26 7.78 -4.88
N ILE A 47 -24.62 6.97 -5.89
CA ILE A 47 -23.84 5.82 -6.34
C ILE A 47 -22.42 6.24 -6.75
N SER A 48 -22.27 7.46 -7.30
CA SER A 48 -20.98 8.06 -7.64
C SER A 48 -20.02 8.10 -6.44
N SER A 49 -20.48 8.57 -5.28
CA SER A 49 -19.71 8.58 -4.02
C SER A 49 -19.29 7.19 -3.56
N GLY A 50 -20.18 6.20 -3.70
CA GLY A 50 -19.87 4.79 -3.43
C GLY A 50 -18.78 4.24 -4.35
N ILE A 51 -18.87 4.52 -5.66
CA ILE A 51 -17.85 4.12 -6.64
C ILE A 51 -16.50 4.75 -6.30
N TYR A 52 -16.46 6.05 -6.00
CA TYR A 52 -15.23 6.73 -5.61
C TYR A 52 -14.62 6.11 -4.35
N PHE A 53 -15.43 5.86 -3.31
CA PHE A 53 -14.97 5.17 -2.10
C PHE A 53 -14.34 3.81 -2.42
N THR A 54 -15.02 2.97 -3.19
CA THR A 54 -14.53 1.63 -3.54
C THR A 54 -13.23 1.69 -4.34
N ILE A 55 -13.10 2.60 -5.30
CA ILE A 55 -11.88 2.78 -6.09
C ILE A 55 -10.72 3.20 -5.19
N PHE A 56 -10.91 4.22 -4.34
CA PHE A 56 -9.84 4.69 -3.44
C PHE A 56 -9.45 3.62 -2.41
N MET A 57 -10.40 2.85 -1.89
CA MET A 57 -10.13 1.73 -0.98
C MET A 57 -9.34 0.62 -1.66
N LEU A 58 -9.72 0.22 -2.88
CA LEU A 58 -9.01 -0.81 -3.64
C LEU A 58 -7.58 -0.36 -3.97
N LEU A 59 -7.39 0.89 -4.40
CA LEU A 59 -6.08 1.46 -4.66
C LEU A 59 -5.21 1.52 -3.40
N ALA A 60 -5.78 1.93 -2.26
CA ALA A 60 -5.08 1.95 -0.99
C ALA A 60 -4.61 0.54 -0.58
N LEU A 61 -5.48 -0.46 -0.65
CA LEU A 61 -5.13 -1.85 -0.31
C LEU A 61 -4.06 -2.40 -1.26
N PHE A 62 -4.20 -2.19 -2.56
CA PHE A 62 -3.26 -2.70 -3.55
C PHE A 62 -1.86 -2.09 -3.39
N THR A 63 -1.80 -0.76 -3.23
CA THR A 63 -0.51 -0.06 -3.00
C THR A 63 0.14 -0.45 -1.68
N PHE A 64 -0.65 -0.71 -0.64
CA PHE A 64 -0.15 -1.20 0.64
C PHE A 64 0.46 -2.61 0.53
N ILE A 65 -0.25 -3.55 -0.12
CA ILE A 65 0.23 -4.92 -0.33
C ILE A 65 1.53 -4.91 -1.14
N ILE A 66 1.60 -4.13 -2.23
CA ILE A 66 2.82 -3.99 -3.03
C ILE A 66 3.96 -3.40 -2.18
N GLY A 67 3.68 -2.37 -1.39
CA GLY A 67 4.66 -1.75 -0.50
C GLY A 67 5.26 -2.74 0.51
N ILE A 68 4.43 -3.59 1.11
CA ILE A 68 4.88 -4.65 2.02
C ILE A 68 5.67 -5.72 1.25
N ALA A 69 5.15 -6.21 0.13
CA ALA A 69 5.81 -7.24 -0.67
C ALA A 69 7.21 -6.79 -1.10
N LEU A 70 7.35 -5.55 -1.56
CA LEU A 70 8.63 -4.96 -1.94
C LEU A 70 9.60 -4.88 -0.74
N LYS A 71 9.09 -4.56 0.46
CA LYS A 71 9.88 -4.57 1.70
C LYS A 71 10.40 -5.97 2.04
N CYS A 72 9.56 -6.99 1.92
CA CYS A 72 9.94 -8.39 2.16
C CYS A 72 11.01 -8.82 1.17
N VAL A 73 10.79 -8.61 -0.13
CA VAL A 73 11.75 -8.96 -1.19
C VAL A 73 13.10 -8.26 -0.99
N VAL A 74 13.10 -6.97 -0.64
CA VAL A 74 14.34 -6.23 -0.36
C VAL A 74 15.07 -6.76 0.88
N LYS A 75 14.32 -7.18 1.91
CA LYS A 75 14.89 -7.77 3.13
C LYS A 75 15.52 -9.13 2.84
N ASP A 76 14.81 -10.00 2.12
CA ASP A 76 15.26 -11.35 1.78
C ASP A 76 16.51 -11.29 0.88
N ALA A 77 16.47 -10.48 -0.18
CA ALA A 77 17.63 -10.28 -1.03
C ALA A 77 18.83 -9.72 -0.23
N LYS A 78 18.62 -8.75 0.66
CA LYS A 78 19.71 -8.21 1.50
C LYS A 78 20.32 -9.29 2.39
N TYR A 79 19.51 -10.20 2.94
CA TYR A 79 19.99 -11.32 3.76
C TYR A 79 20.85 -12.27 2.93
N GLU A 80 20.35 -12.72 1.78
CA GLU A 80 21.04 -13.64 0.87
C GLU A 80 22.39 -13.07 0.40
N PHE A 81 22.41 -11.79 -0.01
CA PHE A 81 23.66 -11.12 -0.39
C PHE A 81 24.66 -11.00 0.76
N THR A 82 24.20 -10.83 1.99
CA THR A 82 25.08 -10.76 3.15
C THR A 82 25.69 -12.13 3.43
N ASN A 83 24.91 -13.20 3.30
CA ASN A 83 25.36 -14.58 3.49
C ASN A 83 26.40 -15.00 2.44
N ILE A 84 26.17 -14.67 1.17
CA ILE A 84 27.15 -14.90 0.09
C ILE A 84 28.45 -14.15 0.38
N LYS A 85 28.36 -12.92 0.90
CA LYS A 85 29.54 -12.11 1.21
C LYS A 85 30.34 -12.66 2.40
N SER A 86 29.70 -13.23 3.43
CA SER A 86 30.40 -13.87 4.55
C SER A 86 31.07 -15.18 4.11
N GLU A 87 30.41 -15.99 3.28
CA GLU A 87 30.99 -17.21 2.70
C GLU A 87 32.24 -16.89 1.87
N GLN A 88 32.20 -15.84 1.04
CA GLN A 88 33.38 -15.42 0.27
C GLN A 88 34.52 -14.84 1.11
N ARG A 89 34.26 -14.42 2.35
CA ARG A 89 35.30 -13.93 3.28
C ARG A 89 35.98 -15.02 4.10
N GLY A 90 35.52 -16.27 4.01
CA GLY A 90 36.09 -17.37 4.79
C GLY A 90 35.88 -17.23 6.31
N GLU A 91 34.95 -16.37 6.74
CA GLU A 91 34.51 -16.27 8.12
C GLU A 91 33.44 -17.36 8.33
N SER A 92 33.89 -18.59 8.60
CA SER A 92 33.06 -19.69 9.13
C SER A 92 33.19 -19.77 10.64
#